data_AF-L0AD58-F1
#
_entry.id   AF-L0AD58-F1
#
_cell.length_a   1.000
_cell.length_b   1.000
_cell.length_c   1.000
_cell.angle_alpha   90.00
_cell.angle_beta   90.00
_cell.angle_gamma   90.00
#
_symmetry.space_group_name_H-M   'P 1'
#
loop_
_entity.id
_entity.type
_entity.pdbx_description
1 polymer ?
#
loop_
_entity_poly.entity_id
_entity_poly.type
_entity_poly.pdbx_seq_one_letter_code
_entity_poly.pdbx_strand_id
1 'polypeptide(L)'
;MGKDTNDLAELVDETIKKVALGLYVNMNYYSYAKYQKPIKILILEEPIHAFDLIKNISSINTARLLFKIIMRALNFDLANIDSIIRFFRKRG
;
A
#
# COMPACT_ATOMS: atom_id res chain seq x y z
N MET A 1 7.93 -7.59 20.37
CA MET A 1 8.17 -6.92 19.06
C MET A 1 6.93 -6.89 18.15
N GLY A 2 5.70 -7.06 18.65
CA GLY A 2 4.49 -7.21 17.80
C GLY A 2 3.39 -6.16 17.98
N LYS A 3 3.62 -5.11 18.79
CA LYS A 3 2.61 -4.06 19.04
C LYS A 3 2.66 -2.99 17.96
N ASP A 4 3.85 -2.47 17.69
CA ASP A 4 4.08 -1.40 16.71
C ASP A 4 3.68 -1.80 15.29
N THR A 5 3.96 -3.04 14.87
CA THR A 5 3.61 -3.52 13.52
C THR A 5 2.11 -3.68 13.33
N ASN A 6 1.39 -4.08 14.38
CA ASN A 6 -0.07 -4.18 14.36
C ASN A 6 -0.72 -2.79 14.31
N ASP A 7 -0.19 -1.83 15.06
CA ASP A 7 -0.69 -0.45 15.06
C ASP A 7 -0.50 0.21 13.68
N LEU A 8 0.65 -0.02 13.03
CA LEU A 8 0.89 0.44 11.66
C LEU A 8 -0.04 -0.24 10.65
N ALA A 9 -0.27 -1.55 10.79
CA ALA A 9 -1.17 -2.28 9.90
C ALA A 9 -2.60 -1.78 9.99
N GLU A 10 -3.10 -1.52 11.21
CA GLU A 10 -4.44 -0.94 11.41
C GLU A 10 -4.52 0.48 10.85
N LEU A 11 -3.48 1.31 11.01
CA LEU A 11 -3.44 2.64 10.43
C LEU A 11 -3.50 2.61 8.89
N VAL A 12 -2.79 1.68 8.24
CA VAL A 12 -2.90 1.45 6.79
C VAL A 12 -4.31 1.02 6.43
N ASP A 13 -4.88 0.08 7.17
CA ASP A 13 -6.22 -0.46 6.93
C ASP A 13 -7.31 0.62 6.99
N GLU A 14 -7.30 1.41 8.05
CA GLU A 14 -8.20 2.55 8.22
C GLU A 14 -8.02 3.59 7.11
N THR A 15 -6.77 3.90 6.76
CA THR A 15 -6.47 4.88 5.73
C THR A 15 -7.07 4.46 4.39
N ILE A 16 -6.90 3.19 4.00
CA ILE A 16 -7.46 2.65 2.76
C ILE A 16 -8.98 2.67 2.81
N LYS A 17 -9.60 2.21 3.90
CA LYS A 17 -11.06 2.21 4.05
C LYS A 17 -11.64 3.62 3.97
N LYS A 18 -10.95 4.64 4.52
CA LYS A 18 -11.38 6.04 4.47
C LYS A 18 -11.37 6.63 3.06
N VAL A 19 -10.36 6.30 2.24
CA VAL A 19 -10.14 6.98 0.94
C VAL A 19 -10.47 6.15 -0.29
N ALA A 20 -10.57 4.83 -0.14
CA ALA A 20 -10.71 3.88 -1.24
C ALA A 20 -11.55 2.66 -0.87
N LEU A 21 -12.64 2.86 -0.11
CA LEU A 21 -13.52 1.77 0.36
C LEU A 21 -13.98 0.84 -0.78
N GLY A 22 -14.34 1.41 -1.94
CA GLY A 22 -14.77 0.64 -3.11
C GLY A 22 -13.66 -0.23 -3.73
N LEU A 23 -12.39 0.10 -3.49
CA LEU A 23 -11.25 -0.71 -3.93
C LEU A 23 -10.80 -1.69 -2.84
N TYR A 24 -11.10 -1.41 -1.56
CA TYR A 24 -10.56 -2.15 -0.42
C TYR A 24 -10.82 -3.66 -0.49
N VAL A 25 -12.04 -4.05 -0.82
CA VAL A 25 -12.44 -5.46 -0.94
C VAL A 25 -11.66 -6.15 -2.06
N ASN A 26 -11.56 -5.52 -3.23
CA ASN A 26 -10.82 -6.06 -4.37
C ASN A 26 -9.32 -6.15 -4.06
N MET A 27 -8.74 -5.11 -3.47
CA MET A 27 -7.33 -5.11 -3.09
C MET A 27 -7.00 -6.25 -2.12
N ASN A 28 -7.85 -6.49 -1.11
CA ASN A 28 -7.66 -7.62 -0.21
C ASN A 28 -7.85 -8.96 -0.90
N TYR A 29 -8.89 -9.12 -1.71
CA TYR A 29 -9.14 -10.35 -2.46
C TYR A 29 -7.92 -10.74 -3.32
N TYR A 30 -7.44 -9.82 -4.15
CA TYR A 30 -6.29 -10.09 -5.02
C TYR A 30 -4.99 -10.21 -4.23
N SER A 31 -4.84 -9.48 -3.11
CA SER A 31 -3.66 -9.58 -2.25
C SER A 31 -3.56 -10.97 -1.62
N TYR A 32 -4.67 -11.49 -1.08
CA TYR A 32 -4.72 -12.85 -0.55
C TYR A 32 -4.53 -13.90 -1.64
N ALA A 33 -5.21 -13.75 -2.78
CA ALA A 33 -5.11 -14.73 -3.87
C ALA A 33 -3.67 -14.89 -4.38
N LYS A 34 -2.90 -13.80 -4.47
CA LYS A 34 -1.56 -13.81 -5.05
C LYS A 34 -0.43 -13.95 -4.01
N TYR A 35 -0.55 -13.31 -2.86
CA TYR A 35 0.52 -13.18 -1.88
C TYR A 35 0.19 -13.80 -0.51
N GLN A 36 -1.01 -14.38 -0.34
CA GLN A 36 -1.47 -15.01 0.91
C GLN A 36 -1.44 -14.09 2.13
N LYS A 37 -1.58 -12.77 1.91
CA LYS A 37 -1.56 -11.73 2.93
C LYS A 37 -2.65 -10.69 2.66
N PRO A 38 -3.25 -10.06 3.70
CA PRO A 38 -4.15 -8.93 3.52
C PRO A 38 -3.37 -7.72 3.00
N ILE A 39 -4.07 -6.81 2.29
CA ILE A 39 -3.43 -5.66 1.63
C ILE A 39 -2.66 -4.78 2.62
N LYS A 40 -3.17 -4.61 3.84
CA LYS A 40 -2.52 -3.81 4.90
C LYS A 40 -1.13 -4.34 5.27
N ILE A 41 -0.97 -5.67 5.29
CA ILE A 41 0.30 -6.33 5.59
C ILE A 41 1.20 -6.28 4.35
N LEU A 42 0.64 -6.54 3.16
CA LEU A 42 1.41 -6.48 1.90
C LEU A 42 2.04 -5.10 1.68
N ILE A 43 1.35 -4.01 2.04
CA ILE A 43 1.88 -2.65 1.93
C ILE A 43 3.10 -2.42 2.83
N LEU A 44 3.10 -2.98 4.04
CA LEU A 44 4.20 -2.81 4.99
C LEU A 44 5.40 -3.69 4.66
N GLU A 45 5.16 -4.94 4.24
CA GLU A 45 6.22 -5.92 4.01
C GLU A 45 6.76 -5.89 2.57
N GLU A 46 5.88 -5.69 1.58
CA GLU A 46 6.19 -5.80 0.15
C GLU A 46 5.54 -4.65 -0.66
N PRO A 47 5.90 -3.38 -0.37
CA PRO A 47 5.24 -2.20 -0.93
C PRO A 47 5.24 -2.14 -2.47
N ILE A 48 6.23 -2.73 -3.14
CA ILE A 48 6.28 -2.83 -4.61
C ILE A 48 5.13 -3.68 -5.14
N HIS A 49 4.97 -4.86 -4.56
CA HIS A 49 3.93 -5.81 -4.95
C HIS A 49 2.54 -5.26 -4.64
N ALA A 50 2.39 -4.56 -3.53
CA ALA A 50 1.17 -3.81 -3.22
C ALA A 50 0.92 -2.70 -4.24
N PHE A 51 1.91 -1.87 -4.59
CA PHE A 51 1.75 -0.81 -5.58
C PHE A 51 1.32 -1.34 -6.94
N ASP A 52 1.97 -2.40 -7.43
CA ASP A 52 1.64 -3.02 -8.71
C ASP A 52 0.26 -3.67 -8.69
N LEU A 53 -0.12 -4.30 -7.58
CA LEU A 53 -1.46 -4.85 -7.41
C LEU A 53 -2.53 -3.75 -7.49
N ILE A 54 -2.34 -2.63 -6.77
CA ILE A 54 -3.28 -1.51 -6.78
C ILE A 54 -3.35 -0.89 -8.18
N LYS A 55 -2.20 -0.74 -8.85
CA LYS A 55 -2.11 -0.26 -10.24
C LYS A 55 -2.93 -1.13 -11.18
N ASN A 56 -2.85 -2.46 -11.04
CA ASN A 56 -3.54 -3.41 -11.92
C ASN A 56 -5.06 -3.46 -11.68
N ILE A 57 -5.51 -3.21 -10.45
CA ILE A 57 -6.95 -3.18 -10.11
C ILE A 57 -7.60 -1.84 -10.47
N SER A 58 -6.79 -0.77 -10.57
CA SER A 58 -7.28 0.59 -10.76
C SER A 58 -6.56 1.31 -11.90
N SER A 59 -5.62 2.19 -11.57
CA SER A 59 -4.75 2.88 -12.51
C SER A 59 -3.43 3.26 -11.83
N ILE A 60 -2.40 3.60 -12.61
CA ILE A 60 -1.14 4.10 -12.07
C ILE A 60 -1.32 5.39 -11.24
N ASN A 61 -2.23 6.27 -11.64
CA ASN A 61 -2.48 7.53 -10.94
C ASN A 61 -3.18 7.27 -9.59
N THR A 62 -4.15 6.37 -9.58
CA THR A 62 -4.83 5.92 -8.36
C THR A 62 -3.85 5.25 -7.40
N ALA A 63 -3.00 4.34 -7.90
CA ALA A 63 -1.98 3.69 -7.08
C ALA A 63 -1.00 4.69 -6.46
N ARG A 64 -0.51 5.67 -7.25
CA ARG A 64 0.37 6.74 -6.74
C ARG A 64 -0.30 7.59 -5.69
N LEU A 65 -1.55 8.01 -5.92
CA LEU A 65 -2.30 8.81 -4.96
C LEU A 65 -2.53 8.05 -3.66
N LEU A 66 -2.98 6.79 -3.74
CA LEU A 66 -3.26 5.97 -2.58
C LEU A 66 -1.99 5.73 -1.75
N PHE A 67 -0.88 5.36 -2.39
CA PHE A 67 0.41 5.22 -1.71
C PHE A 67 0.87 6.53 -1.06
N LYS A 68 0.69 7.67 -1.74
CA LYS A 68 1.01 8.98 -1.17
C LYS A 68 0.21 9.27 0.10
N ILE A 69 -1.06 8.91 0.13
CA ILE A 69 -1.93 9.07 1.30
C ILE A 69 -1.49 8.15 2.43
N ILE A 70 -1.25 6.86 2.14
CA ILE A 70 -0.81 5.88 3.14
C ILE A 70 0.52 6.27 3.76
N MET A 71 1.51 6.65 2.95
CA MET A 71 2.83 7.04 3.45
C MET A 71 2.77 8.31 4.31
N ARG A 72 1.91 9.27 3.95
CA ARG A 72 1.64 10.45 4.81
C ARG A 72 1.03 10.04 6.15
N ALA A 73 0.08 9.11 6.16
CA ALA A 73 -0.49 8.59 7.39
C ALA A 73 0.58 7.92 8.28
N LEU A 74 1.54 7.23 7.66
CA LEU A 74 2.69 6.62 8.33
C LEU A 74 3.82 7.60 8.70
N ASN A 75 3.63 8.92 8.55
CA ASN A 75 4.66 9.95 8.74
C ASN A 75 5.94 9.76 7.90
N PHE A 76 5.85 9.07 6.76
CA PHE A 76 6.95 9.02 5.80
C PHE A 76 6.95 10.29 4.93
N ASP A 77 8.10 10.96 4.90
CA ASP A 77 8.27 12.20 4.14
C ASP A 77 8.08 11.97 2.62
N LEU A 78 7.40 12.91 1.96
CA LEU A 78 7.00 12.85 0.55
C LEU A 78 8.19 12.77 -0.40
N ALA A 79 9.34 13.37 -0.03
CA ALA A 79 10.59 13.27 -0.77
C ALA A 79 11.12 11.82 -0.83
N ASN A 80 10.88 11.03 0.22
CA ASN A 80 11.23 9.62 0.24
C ASN A 80 10.29 8.78 -0.61
N ILE A 81 9.03 9.17 -0.82
CA ILE A 81 8.07 8.41 -1.64
C ILE A 81 8.53 8.36 -3.10
N ASP A 82 8.95 9.49 -3.69
CA ASP A 82 9.47 9.50 -5.05
C ASP A 82 10.82 8.76 -5.16
N SER A 83 11.60 8.74 -4.08
CA SER A 83 12.84 7.96 -3.99
C SER A 83 12.57 6.46 -3.89
N ILE A 84 11.57 6.06 -3.10
CA ILE A 84 11.07 4.69 -2.92
C ILE A 84 10.49 4.21 -4.26
N ILE A 85 9.61 4.98 -4.89
CA ILE A 85 9.06 4.66 -6.22
C ILE A 85 10.18 4.61 -7.29
N ARG A 86 11.16 5.52 -7.27
CA ARG A 86 12.31 5.48 -8.21
C ARG A 86 13.26 4.32 -7.96
N PHE A 87 13.52 3.98 -6.70
CA PHE A 87 14.25 2.78 -6.30
C PHE A 87 13.54 1.54 -6.82
N PHE A 88 12.21 1.50 -6.74
CA PHE A 88 11.39 0.42 -7.27
C PHE A 88 11.32 0.37 -8.80
N ARG A 89 11.55 1.49 -9.49
CA ARG A 89 11.61 1.58 -10.96
C ARG A 89 12.95 1.11 -11.56
N LYS A 90 14.02 1.00 -10.76
CA LYS A 90 15.38 0.63 -11.23
C LYS A 90 15.70 -0.86 -11.14
N ARG A 91 14.80 -1.70 -10.60
CA ARG A 91 15.01 -3.15 -10.42
C ARG A 91 13.99 -4.05 -11.14
N GLY A 92 13.06 -3.47 -11.89
CA GLY A 92 12.22 -4.19 -12.86
C GLY A 92 12.61 -3.77 -14.27
#